data_AF-A0A959HIS5-F1
#
_entry.id   AF-A0A959HIS5-F1
#
_cell.length_a   1.000
_cell.length_b   1.000
_cell.length_c   1.000
_cell.angle_alpha   90.00
_cell.angle_beta   90.00
_cell.angle_gamma   90.00
#
_symmetry.space_group_name_H-M   'P 1'
#
loop_
_entity.id
_entity.type
_entity.pdbx_description
1 polymer ?
#
loop_
_entity_poly.entity_id
_entity_poly.type
_entity_poly.pdbx_seq_one_letter_code
_entity_poly.pdbx_strand_id
1 'polypeptide(L)'
;ARATRRSREIGVRKVVGASRRQLAWQFMGEALAIALVSTGVGVALVEILKEPFRQITGTELAIDYLEPGTLSLIVGTGLFAGLLSGSYPAFLLSSFKAVSIFRGKEAGQFSGASLRKGLVVLQFLLSACLIVCALGVQRQVNFIMNKNLGLDRENVVRVPMEGPLYDKYPSLKDEISAMPGVKQFAASNQTPFMVNAETRDPVWEGKAPDNQTGFRVLEVTPGFIETMGI
;
A
#
# COMPACT_ATOMS: atom_id res chain seq x y z
N ALA A 1 -30.93 7.90 -14.76
CA ALA A 1 -31.94 6.83 -14.60
C ALA A 1 -32.50 6.70 -13.17
N ARG A 2 -31.72 6.30 -12.13
CA ARG A 2 -32.26 6.13 -10.75
C ARG A 2 -32.72 7.42 -10.06
N ALA A 3 -32.00 8.54 -10.24
CA ALA A 3 -32.36 9.82 -9.62
C ALA A 3 -33.73 10.36 -10.08
N THR A 4 -34.09 10.12 -11.33
CA THR A 4 -35.39 10.51 -11.92
C THR A 4 -36.55 9.64 -11.38
N ARG A 5 -36.30 8.35 -11.09
CA ARG A 5 -37.29 7.48 -10.43
C ARG A 5 -37.49 7.87 -8.97
N ARG A 6 -36.39 8.09 -8.23
CA ARG A 6 -36.43 8.44 -6.80
C ARG A 6 -37.04 9.83 -6.55
N SER A 7 -36.84 10.79 -7.46
CA SER A 7 -37.49 12.11 -7.38
C SER A 7 -39.01 12.04 -7.54
N ARG A 8 -39.54 11.16 -8.42
CA ARG A 8 -40.99 10.90 -8.49
C ARG A 8 -41.53 10.27 -7.20
N GLU A 9 -40.84 9.27 -6.64
CA GLU A 9 -41.21 8.63 -5.37
C GLU A 9 -41.27 9.63 -4.20
N ILE A 10 -40.26 10.51 -4.11
CA ILE A 10 -40.19 11.58 -3.11
C ILE A 10 -41.29 12.63 -3.32
N GLY A 11 -41.59 12.95 -4.58
CA GLY A 11 -42.69 13.84 -4.94
C GLY A 11 -44.03 13.29 -4.47
N VAL A 12 -44.32 12.02 -4.71
CA VAL A 12 -45.54 11.35 -4.22
C VAL A 12 -45.60 11.38 -2.69
N ARG A 13 -44.51 11.01 -2.00
CA ARG A 13 -44.49 11.03 -0.52
C ARG A 13 -44.73 12.42 0.07
N LYS A 14 -44.13 13.47 -0.51
CA LYS A 14 -44.35 14.86 -0.07
C LYS A 14 -45.78 15.34 -0.33
N VAL A 15 -46.43 14.89 -1.41
CA VAL A 15 -47.85 15.20 -1.70
C VAL A 15 -48.78 14.50 -0.71
N VAL A 16 -48.44 13.29 -0.24
CA VAL A 16 -49.17 12.55 0.81
C VAL A 16 -48.87 13.08 2.23
N GLY A 17 -48.07 14.15 2.37
CA GLY A 17 -47.81 14.82 3.64
C GLY A 17 -46.53 14.41 4.37
N ALA A 18 -45.65 13.63 3.74
CA ALA A 18 -44.39 13.24 4.37
C ALA A 18 -43.49 14.46 4.61
N SER A 19 -43.05 14.63 5.86
CA SER A 19 -42.22 15.77 6.26
C SER A 19 -40.78 15.62 5.74
N ARG A 20 -40.10 16.75 5.53
CA ARG A 20 -38.68 16.75 5.09
C ARG A 20 -37.77 15.95 6.03
N ARG A 21 -38.06 15.99 7.34
CA ARG A 21 -37.31 15.28 8.38
C ARG A 21 -37.50 13.77 8.29
N GLN A 22 -38.71 13.31 7.98
CA GLN A 22 -39.03 11.88 7.82
C GLN A 22 -38.28 11.27 6.63
N LEU A 23 -38.24 11.97 5.48
CA LEU A 23 -37.47 11.50 4.33
C LEU A 23 -35.96 11.51 4.58
N ALA A 24 -35.44 12.52 5.29
CA ALA A 24 -34.02 12.60 5.62
C ALA A 24 -33.58 11.42 6.51
N TRP A 25 -34.34 11.10 7.56
CA TRP A 25 -34.06 9.95 8.44
C TRP A 25 -34.15 8.62 7.71
N GLN A 26 -35.14 8.44 6.83
CA GLN A 26 -35.25 7.22 6.03
C GLN A 26 -34.00 7.01 5.14
N PHE A 27 -33.59 8.04 4.41
CA PHE A 27 -32.41 7.92 3.53
C PHE A 27 -31.10 7.77 4.29
N MET A 28 -30.98 8.42 5.45
CA MET A 28 -29.83 8.22 6.33
C MET A 28 -29.77 6.78 6.86
N GLY A 29 -30.91 6.23 7.29
CA GLY A 29 -31.00 4.84 7.74
C GLY A 29 -30.66 3.83 6.64
N GLU A 30 -31.16 4.04 5.42
CA GLU A 30 -30.79 3.21 4.26
C GLU A 30 -29.28 3.26 3.97
N ALA A 31 -28.68 4.45 4.00
CA ALA A 31 -27.24 4.61 3.76
C ALA A 31 -26.40 3.96 4.86
N LEU A 32 -26.80 4.11 6.12
CA LEU A 32 -26.12 3.52 7.27
C LEU A 32 -26.19 1.98 7.24
N ALA A 33 -27.36 1.42 6.93
CA ALA A 33 -27.53 -0.03 6.81
C ALA A 33 -26.63 -0.62 5.72
N ILE A 34 -26.59 0.02 4.54
CA ILE A 34 -25.71 -0.41 3.46
C ILE A 34 -24.24 -0.31 3.87
N ALA A 35 -23.84 0.76 4.56
CA ALA A 35 -22.47 0.94 5.03
C ALA A 35 -22.05 -0.13 6.05
N LEU A 36 -22.94 -0.47 7.00
CA LEU A 36 -22.66 -1.53 7.98
C LEU A 36 -22.52 -2.90 7.32
N VAL A 37 -23.41 -3.26 6.39
CA VAL A 37 -23.28 -4.52 5.64
C VAL A 37 -21.99 -4.54 4.81
N SER A 38 -21.66 -3.43 4.14
CA SER A 38 -20.43 -3.32 3.35
C SER A 38 -19.18 -3.44 4.22
N THR A 39 -19.22 -2.89 5.44
CA THR A 39 -18.13 -3.02 6.42
C THR A 39 -17.92 -4.48 6.81
N GLY A 40 -18.99 -5.23 7.08
CA GLY A 40 -18.91 -6.66 7.35
C GLY A 40 -18.33 -7.47 6.18
N VAL A 41 -18.74 -7.16 4.95
CA VAL A 41 -18.15 -7.76 3.74
C VAL A 41 -16.67 -7.41 3.60
N GLY A 42 -16.28 -6.19 3.95
CA GLY A 42 -14.88 -5.75 3.97
C GLY A 42 -14.03 -6.57 4.94
N VAL A 43 -14.51 -6.80 6.16
CA VAL A 43 -13.84 -7.66 7.16
C VAL A 43 -13.69 -9.09 6.64
N ALA A 44 -14.73 -9.65 6.02
CA ALA A 44 -14.67 -10.99 5.43
C ALA A 44 -13.62 -11.08 4.29
N LEU A 45 -13.50 -10.03 3.46
CA LEU A 45 -12.48 -9.96 2.42
C LEU A 45 -11.06 -9.91 2.99
N VAL A 46 -10.84 -9.20 4.11
CA VAL A 46 -9.54 -9.16 4.79
C VAL A 46 -9.11 -10.56 5.22
N GLU A 47 -10.02 -11.34 5.81
CA GLU A 47 -9.73 -12.73 6.21
C GLU A 47 -9.35 -13.62 5.01
N ILE A 48 -10.03 -13.46 3.87
CA ILE A 48 -9.73 -14.24 2.67
C ILE A 48 -8.38 -13.83 2.05
N LEU A 49 -8.07 -12.53 2.03
CA LEU A 49 -6.86 -11.98 1.40
C LEU A 49 -5.62 -12.05 2.28
N LYS A 50 -5.78 -12.29 3.57
CA LYS A 50 -4.69 -12.42 4.54
C LYS A 50 -3.72 -13.54 4.17
N GLU A 51 -4.21 -14.69 3.70
CA GLU A 51 -3.35 -15.82 3.34
C GLU A 51 -2.46 -15.54 2.11
N PRO A 52 -3.01 -15.06 0.97
CA PRO A 52 -2.19 -14.57 -0.14
C PRO A 52 -1.17 -13.49 0.28
N PHE A 53 -1.56 -12.58 1.16
CA PHE A 53 -0.66 -11.53 1.66
C PHE A 53 0.52 -12.12 2.44
N ARG A 54 0.26 -13.10 3.31
CA ARG A 54 1.30 -13.81 4.07
C ARG A 54 2.30 -14.50 3.15
N GLN A 55 1.84 -15.15 2.09
CA GLN A 55 2.72 -15.83 1.13
C GLN A 55 3.66 -14.87 0.39
N ILE A 56 3.23 -13.64 0.13
CA ILE A 56 4.04 -12.64 -0.57
C ILE A 56 5.05 -11.96 0.37
N THR A 57 4.65 -11.67 1.61
CA THR A 57 5.45 -10.86 2.54
C THR A 57 6.21 -11.67 3.58
N GLY A 58 5.88 -12.95 3.75
CA GLY A 58 6.43 -13.80 4.82
C GLY A 58 6.06 -13.33 6.23
N THR A 59 5.12 -12.38 6.37
CA THR A 59 4.74 -11.78 7.66
C THR A 59 3.40 -12.31 8.11
N GLU A 60 3.31 -12.75 9.37
CA GLU A 60 2.04 -13.15 9.97
C GLU A 60 1.25 -11.92 10.46
N LEU A 61 0.11 -11.65 9.83
CA LEU A 61 -0.85 -10.67 10.36
C LEU A 61 -1.88 -11.35 11.25
N ALA A 62 -1.68 -11.32 12.55
CA ALA A 62 -2.75 -11.62 13.51
C ALA A 62 -3.54 -10.33 13.80
N ILE A 63 -4.80 -10.28 13.40
CA ILE A 63 -5.71 -9.16 13.70
C ILE A 63 -6.68 -9.65 14.76
N ASP A 64 -6.70 -9.00 15.91
CA ASP A 64 -7.73 -9.23 16.94
C ASP A 64 -8.88 -8.25 16.72
N TYR A 65 -9.98 -8.75 16.15
CA TYR A 65 -11.17 -7.95 15.88
C TYR A 65 -11.96 -7.56 17.14
N LEU A 66 -11.74 -8.27 18.27
CA LEU A 66 -12.43 -8.02 19.53
C LEU A 66 -11.70 -7.01 20.40
N GLU A 67 -10.45 -6.70 20.06
CA GLU A 67 -9.70 -5.63 20.71
C GLU A 67 -10.49 -4.30 20.58
N PRO A 68 -10.73 -3.57 21.68
CA PRO A 68 -11.55 -2.35 21.67
C PRO A 68 -11.06 -1.30 20.66
N GLY A 69 -9.74 -1.18 20.48
CA GLY A 69 -9.14 -0.28 19.49
C GLY A 69 -9.57 -0.63 18.07
N THR A 70 -9.29 -1.87 17.65
CA THR A 70 -9.62 -2.39 16.32
C THR A 70 -11.13 -2.38 16.05
N LEU A 71 -11.94 -2.82 17.01
CA LEU A 71 -13.40 -2.82 16.88
C LEU A 71 -13.96 -1.40 16.74
N SER A 72 -13.48 -0.45 17.55
CA SER A 72 -13.92 0.95 17.48
C SER A 72 -13.57 1.59 16.13
N LEU A 73 -12.43 1.21 15.54
CA LEU A 73 -12.01 1.70 14.23
C LEU A 73 -12.88 1.12 13.11
N ILE A 74 -13.18 -0.18 13.15
CA ILE A 74 -14.07 -0.84 12.17
C ILE A 74 -15.48 -0.25 12.23
N VAL A 75 -16.07 -0.17 13.42
CA VAL A 75 -17.42 0.40 13.58
C VAL A 75 -17.42 1.89 13.26
N GLY A 76 -16.42 2.63 13.72
CA GLY A 76 -16.26 4.06 13.50
C GLY A 76 -16.16 4.41 12.02
N THR A 77 -15.36 3.66 11.25
CA THR A 77 -15.24 3.86 9.79
C THR A 77 -16.54 3.54 9.07
N GLY A 78 -17.24 2.46 9.42
CA GLY A 78 -18.54 2.11 8.85
C GLY A 78 -19.61 3.19 9.09
N LEU A 79 -19.71 3.67 10.34
CA LEU A 79 -20.62 4.76 10.71
C LEU A 79 -20.26 6.06 9.99
N PHE A 80 -18.97 6.42 9.97
CA PHE A 80 -18.48 7.63 9.31
C PHE A 80 -18.78 7.62 7.80
N ALA A 81 -18.48 6.51 7.12
CA ALA A 81 -18.77 6.34 5.70
C ALA A 81 -20.28 6.40 5.42
N GLY A 82 -21.10 5.74 6.25
CA GLY A 82 -22.57 5.76 6.14
C GLY A 82 -23.15 7.15 6.32
N LEU A 83 -22.69 7.89 7.34
CA LEU A 83 -23.12 9.26 7.61
C LEU A 83 -22.71 10.22 6.49
N LEU A 84 -21.47 10.16 6.01
CA LEU A 84 -21.01 11.01 4.91
C LEU A 84 -21.77 10.73 3.62
N SER A 85 -21.91 9.45 3.25
CA SER A 85 -22.60 9.03 2.03
C SER A 85 -24.10 9.34 2.09
N GLY A 86 -24.73 9.18 3.25
CA GLY A 86 -26.16 9.46 3.49
C GLY A 86 -26.49 10.95 3.62
N SER A 87 -25.53 11.77 4.08
CA SER A 87 -25.71 13.22 4.24
C SER A 87 -26.01 13.90 2.91
N TYR A 88 -25.27 13.57 1.85
CA TYR A 88 -25.44 14.23 0.54
C TYR A 88 -26.86 14.01 -0.06
N PRO A 89 -27.41 12.79 -0.14
CA PRO A 89 -28.81 12.55 -0.50
C PRO A 89 -29.80 13.19 0.48
N ALA A 90 -29.57 13.11 1.80
CA ALA A 90 -30.49 13.64 2.79
C ALA A 90 -30.66 15.17 2.67
N PHE A 91 -29.58 15.92 2.49
CA PHE A 91 -29.61 17.37 2.29
C PHE A 91 -30.16 17.74 0.90
N LEU A 92 -29.71 17.06 -0.16
CA LEU A 92 -30.15 17.36 -1.51
C LEU A 92 -31.65 17.04 -1.71
N LEU A 93 -32.13 15.89 -1.22
CA LEU A 93 -33.50 15.41 -1.45
C LEU A 93 -34.55 16.07 -0.52
N SER A 94 -34.14 16.43 0.70
CA SER A 94 -35.04 17.13 1.64
C SER A 94 -35.42 18.53 1.15
N SER A 95 -34.53 19.23 0.44
CA SER A 95 -34.76 20.59 -0.06
C SER A 95 -35.70 20.70 -1.28
N PHE A 96 -36.00 19.60 -1.99
CA PHE A 96 -36.88 19.63 -3.16
C PHE A 96 -38.29 20.15 -2.84
N LYS A 97 -38.80 21.06 -3.65
CA LYS A 97 -40.21 21.50 -3.62
C LYS A 97 -41.01 20.64 -4.62
N ALA A 98 -42.07 19.97 -4.16
CA ALA A 98 -42.88 19.07 -4.98
C ALA A 98 -43.52 19.77 -6.22
N VAL A 99 -43.76 21.07 -6.12
CA VAL A 99 -44.39 21.89 -7.18
C VAL A 99 -43.55 21.97 -8.46
N SER A 100 -42.22 21.86 -8.38
CA SER A 100 -41.35 21.89 -9.58
C SER A 100 -41.28 20.56 -10.33
N ILE A 101 -41.77 19.46 -9.74
CA ILE A 101 -41.73 18.12 -10.36
C ILE A 101 -42.91 17.91 -11.34
N PHE A 102 -44.05 18.54 -11.08
CA PHE A 102 -45.29 18.36 -11.85
C PHE A 102 -45.55 19.45 -12.92
N ARG A 103 -44.80 20.55 -12.93
CA ARG A 103 -45.04 21.70 -13.83
C ARG A 103 -44.28 21.65 -15.17
N GLY A 104 -43.66 20.55 -15.55
CA GLY A 104 -43.05 20.33 -16.88
C GLY A 104 -41.87 21.23 -17.25
N LYS A 105 -41.61 22.33 -16.53
CA LYS A 105 -40.35 23.06 -16.58
C LYS A 105 -39.27 22.13 -16.06
N GLU A 106 -38.34 21.76 -16.93
CA GLU A 106 -37.16 20.97 -16.59
C GLU A 106 -36.67 21.38 -15.21
N ALA A 107 -36.78 20.45 -14.26
CA ALA A 107 -36.47 20.69 -12.86
C ALA A 107 -35.10 21.39 -12.81
N GLY A 108 -35.11 22.63 -12.34
CA GLY A 108 -34.06 23.61 -12.55
C GLY A 108 -32.65 23.04 -12.46
N GLN A 109 -31.87 23.37 -13.49
CA GLN A 109 -30.41 23.41 -13.53
C GLN A 109 -29.72 22.69 -12.36
N PHE A 110 -29.43 21.43 -12.62
CA PHE A 110 -28.72 20.45 -11.80
C PHE A 110 -27.51 21.03 -11.01
N SER A 111 -27.73 21.60 -9.83
CA SER A 111 -26.62 22.01 -8.94
C SER A 111 -25.86 20.82 -8.33
N GLY A 112 -26.46 19.62 -8.30
CA GLY A 112 -25.84 18.40 -7.77
C GLY A 112 -25.24 17.45 -8.81
N ALA A 113 -25.54 17.58 -10.11
CA ALA A 113 -25.02 16.64 -11.11
C ALA A 113 -23.54 16.87 -11.43
N SER A 114 -23.08 18.13 -11.42
CA SER A 114 -21.67 18.49 -11.61
C SER A 114 -20.80 17.95 -10.48
N LEU A 115 -21.22 18.13 -9.22
CA LEU A 115 -20.49 17.61 -8.06
C LEU A 115 -20.39 16.08 -8.08
N ARG A 116 -21.49 15.39 -8.42
CA ARG A 116 -21.48 13.92 -8.57
C ARG A 116 -20.52 13.47 -9.68
N LYS A 117 -20.54 14.14 -10.83
CA LYS A 117 -19.60 13.85 -11.92
C LYS A 117 -18.15 14.04 -11.45
N GLY A 118 -17.85 15.12 -10.74
CA GLY A 118 -16.53 15.38 -10.17
C GLY A 118 -16.09 14.30 -9.17
N LEU A 119 -16.95 13.93 -8.22
CA LEU A 119 -16.70 12.87 -7.25
C LEU A 119 -16.43 11.50 -7.92
N VAL A 120 -17.19 11.17 -8.97
CA VAL A 120 -17.01 9.91 -9.72
C VAL A 120 -15.69 9.92 -10.48
N VAL A 121 -15.33 11.03 -11.13
CA VAL A 121 -14.04 11.16 -11.82
C VAL A 121 -12.89 11.03 -10.82
N LEU A 122 -12.97 11.68 -9.67
CA LEU A 122 -11.97 11.59 -8.61
C LEU A 122 -11.84 10.15 -8.08
N GLN A 123 -12.96 9.45 -7.87
CA GLN A 123 -12.96 8.04 -7.46
C GLN A 123 -12.18 7.18 -8.46
N PHE A 124 -12.50 7.27 -9.76
CA PHE A 124 -11.83 6.49 -10.79
C PHE A 124 -10.34 6.85 -10.92
N LEU A 125 -9.99 8.13 -10.76
CA LEU A 125 -8.60 8.58 -10.79
C LEU A 125 -7.79 8.01 -9.63
N LEU A 126 -8.34 8.04 -8.41
CA LEU A 126 -7.70 7.44 -7.24
C LEU A 126 -7.55 5.92 -7.40
N SER A 127 -8.59 5.23 -7.85
CA SER A 127 -8.51 3.78 -8.12
C SER A 127 -7.49 3.43 -9.19
N ALA A 128 -7.44 4.18 -10.29
CA ALA A 128 -6.45 3.98 -11.35
C ALA A 128 -5.02 4.22 -10.84
N CYS A 129 -4.81 5.28 -10.05
CA CYS A 129 -3.52 5.57 -9.42
C CYS A 129 -3.07 4.42 -8.50
N LEU A 130 -3.96 3.93 -7.64
CA LEU A 130 -3.67 2.79 -6.75
C LEU A 130 -3.30 1.53 -7.52
N ILE A 131 -4.00 1.22 -8.61
CA ILE A 131 -3.69 0.05 -9.45
C ILE A 131 -2.31 0.20 -10.09
N VAL A 132 -1.98 1.37 -10.64
CA VAL A 132 -0.67 1.64 -11.25
C VAL A 132 0.45 1.52 -10.20
N CYS A 133 0.25 2.10 -9.01
CA CYS A 133 1.22 1.97 -7.90
C CYS A 133 1.41 0.52 -7.46
N ALA A 134 0.33 -0.23 -7.28
CA ALA A 134 0.40 -1.64 -6.88
C ALA A 134 1.15 -2.49 -7.93
N LEU A 135 0.84 -2.32 -9.21
CA LEU A 135 1.56 -2.98 -10.30
C LEU A 135 3.03 -2.55 -10.38
N GLY A 136 3.33 -1.29 -10.11
CA GLY A 136 4.69 -0.76 -10.03
C GLY A 136 5.50 -1.43 -8.93
N VAL A 137 4.95 -1.50 -7.71
CA VAL A 137 5.58 -2.18 -6.57
C VAL A 137 5.78 -3.67 -6.88
N GLN A 138 4.77 -4.35 -7.42
CA GLN A 138 4.87 -5.77 -7.75
C GLN A 138 5.97 -6.04 -8.78
N ARG A 139 6.09 -5.20 -9.82
CA ARG A 139 7.18 -5.30 -10.80
C ARG A 139 8.55 -5.05 -10.16
N GLN A 140 8.65 -4.09 -9.24
CA GLN A 140 9.89 -3.82 -8.53
C GLN A 140 10.32 -4.98 -7.65
N VAL A 141 9.39 -5.57 -6.89
CA VAL A 141 9.67 -6.77 -6.08
C VAL A 141 10.15 -7.92 -6.97
N ASN A 142 9.45 -8.20 -8.07
CA ASN A 142 9.88 -9.25 -9.01
C ASN A 142 11.23 -8.96 -9.64
N PHE A 143 11.53 -7.69 -9.96
CA PHE A 143 12.82 -7.29 -10.48
C PHE A 143 13.93 -7.52 -9.46
N ILE A 144 13.76 -7.11 -8.20
CA ILE A 144 14.76 -7.29 -7.14
C ILE A 144 15.04 -8.78 -6.87
N MET A 145 13.99 -9.60 -6.86
CA MET A 145 14.09 -11.04 -6.60
C MET A 145 14.78 -11.81 -7.73
N ASN A 146 14.50 -11.47 -8.99
CA ASN A 146 14.99 -12.22 -10.15
C ASN A 146 16.20 -11.59 -10.85
N LYS A 147 16.59 -10.36 -10.48
CA LYS A 147 17.75 -9.72 -11.08
C LYS A 147 19.00 -10.47 -10.67
N ASN A 148 19.63 -11.14 -11.64
CA ASN A 148 20.96 -11.70 -11.49
C ASN A 148 21.95 -10.54 -11.27
N LEU A 149 22.64 -10.53 -10.12
CA LEU A 149 23.67 -9.53 -9.80
C LEU A 149 25.07 -10.02 -10.17
N GLY A 150 25.21 -11.19 -10.81
CA GLY A 150 26.50 -11.80 -11.13
C GLY A 150 27.22 -12.34 -9.90
N LEU A 151 26.48 -12.61 -8.82
CA LEU A 151 26.99 -13.12 -7.54
C LEU A 151 26.00 -14.13 -6.99
N ASP A 152 26.53 -15.20 -6.40
CA ASP A 152 25.75 -16.25 -5.76
C ASP A 152 25.21 -15.72 -4.43
N ARG A 153 23.88 -15.63 -4.31
CA ARG A 153 23.20 -15.26 -3.07
C ARG A 153 22.68 -16.48 -2.31
N GLU A 154 22.63 -17.62 -2.97
CA GLU A 154 22.08 -18.84 -2.43
C GLU A 154 23.08 -19.42 -1.42
N ASN A 155 22.60 -19.70 -0.20
CA ASN A 155 23.39 -20.31 0.90
C ASN A 155 24.55 -19.45 1.45
N VAL A 156 24.55 -18.13 1.22
CA VAL A 156 25.51 -17.21 1.84
C VAL A 156 24.94 -16.64 3.13
N VAL A 157 25.63 -16.88 4.25
CA VAL A 157 25.25 -16.34 5.57
C VAL A 157 26.19 -15.19 5.92
N ARG A 158 25.60 -14.03 6.20
CA ARG A 158 26.34 -12.86 6.69
C ARG A 158 26.28 -12.80 8.20
N VAL A 159 27.44 -12.78 8.83
CA VAL A 159 27.58 -12.51 10.26
C VAL A 159 28.27 -11.14 10.42
N PRO A 160 27.63 -10.15 11.07
CA PRO A 160 28.30 -8.89 11.36
C PRO A 160 29.44 -9.13 12.36
N MET A 161 30.64 -8.64 12.05
CA MET A 161 31.74 -8.64 13.01
C MET A 161 31.58 -7.47 13.99
N GLU A 162 31.52 -7.78 15.28
CA GLU A 162 31.34 -6.81 16.35
C GLU A 162 32.37 -7.02 17.48
N GLY A 163 32.93 -5.92 17.98
CA GLY A 163 33.80 -5.90 19.15
C GLY A 163 35.03 -6.83 19.06
N PRO A 164 35.27 -7.72 20.05
CA PRO A 164 36.49 -8.54 20.12
C PRO A 164 36.60 -9.62 19.03
N LEU A 165 35.56 -9.79 18.21
CA LEU A 165 35.60 -10.69 17.05
C LEU A 165 36.58 -10.22 15.97
N TYR A 166 36.86 -8.92 15.88
CA TYR A 166 37.86 -8.39 14.95
C TYR A 166 39.27 -8.92 15.28
N ASP A 167 39.66 -8.86 16.57
CA ASP A 167 40.98 -9.28 17.02
C ASP A 167 41.17 -10.81 16.95
N LYS A 168 40.07 -11.57 17.01
CA LYS A 168 40.05 -13.03 16.95
C LYS A 168 39.72 -13.60 15.57
N TYR A 169 39.79 -12.78 14.52
CA TYR A 169 39.49 -13.21 13.15
C TYR A 169 40.24 -14.50 12.73
N PRO A 170 41.55 -14.69 13.01
CA PRO A 170 42.26 -15.90 12.61
C PRO A 170 41.65 -17.18 13.22
N SER A 171 41.38 -17.16 14.53
CA SER A 171 40.77 -18.30 15.23
C SER A 171 39.35 -18.58 14.73
N LEU A 172 38.57 -17.52 14.49
CA LEU A 172 37.22 -17.65 13.96
C LEU A 172 37.22 -18.28 12.55
N LYS A 173 38.16 -17.86 11.70
CA LYS A 173 38.32 -18.42 10.36
C LYS A 173 38.62 -19.91 10.42
N ASP A 174 39.55 -20.33 11.28
CA ASP A 174 39.95 -21.74 11.38
C ASP A 174 38.80 -22.61 11.91
N GLU A 175 38.07 -22.14 12.92
CA GLU A 175 36.96 -22.86 13.53
C GLU A 175 35.76 -22.98 12.58
N ILE A 176 35.37 -21.89 11.90
CA ILE A 176 34.26 -21.90 10.94
C ILE A 176 34.61 -22.71 9.70
N SER A 177 35.85 -22.63 9.21
CA SER A 177 36.28 -23.42 8.04
C SER A 177 36.36 -24.92 8.35
N ALA A 178 36.49 -25.31 9.62
CA ALA A 178 36.45 -26.70 10.06
C ALA A 178 35.02 -27.25 10.26
N MET A 179 34.00 -26.39 10.27
CA MET A 179 32.61 -26.83 10.47
C MET A 179 32.08 -27.61 9.26
N PRO A 180 31.46 -28.79 9.46
CA PRO A 180 30.83 -29.53 8.39
C PRO A 180 29.71 -28.72 7.73
N GLY A 181 29.76 -28.58 6.39
CA GLY A 181 28.76 -27.84 5.62
C GLY A 181 29.17 -26.42 5.22
N VAL A 182 30.27 -25.89 5.79
CA VAL A 182 30.86 -24.63 5.34
C VAL A 182 31.82 -24.92 4.18
N LYS A 183 31.51 -24.42 2.98
CA LYS A 183 32.41 -24.55 1.82
C LYS A 183 33.55 -23.53 1.86
N GLN A 184 33.22 -22.29 2.23
CA GLN A 184 34.19 -21.19 2.21
C GLN A 184 33.82 -20.08 3.19
N PHE A 185 34.84 -19.38 3.68
CA PHE A 185 34.71 -18.28 4.62
C PHE A 185 35.58 -17.11 4.19
N ALA A 186 34.98 -15.92 4.12
CA ALA A 186 35.65 -14.67 3.82
C ALA A 186 35.03 -13.52 4.60
N ALA A 187 35.87 -12.59 5.05
CA ALA A 187 35.46 -11.29 5.56
C ALA A 187 35.56 -10.19 4.49
N SER A 188 34.68 -9.20 4.65
CA SER A 188 34.67 -7.95 3.90
C SER A 188 34.34 -6.79 4.84
N ASN A 189 34.85 -5.60 4.55
CA ASN A 189 34.58 -4.41 5.36
C ASN A 189 33.17 -3.81 5.11
N GLN A 190 32.59 -4.08 3.94
CA GLN A 190 31.27 -3.62 3.53
C GLN A 190 30.54 -4.73 2.77
N THR A 191 29.25 -4.56 2.53
CA THR A 191 28.53 -5.50 1.66
C THR A 191 28.72 -5.09 0.19
N PRO A 192 28.75 -6.06 -0.76
CA PRO A 192 28.79 -5.75 -2.19
C PRO A 192 27.64 -4.84 -2.67
N PHE A 193 26.54 -4.79 -1.91
CA PHE A 193 25.37 -3.99 -2.20
C PHE A 193 25.47 -2.56 -1.67
N MET A 194 26.35 -2.30 -0.69
CA MET A 194 26.51 -1.00 -0.02
C MET A 194 27.98 -0.67 0.17
N VAL A 195 28.66 -0.35 -0.94
CA VAL A 195 30.05 0.15 -0.92
C VAL A 195 30.04 1.67 -0.87
N ASN A 196 30.40 2.23 0.29
CA ASN A 196 30.44 3.66 0.53
C ASN A 196 31.87 4.23 0.51
N ALA A 197 32.89 3.37 0.59
CA ALA A 197 34.28 3.81 0.49
C ALA A 197 34.63 4.16 -0.96
N GLU A 198 35.17 5.36 -1.19
CA GLU A 198 35.62 5.86 -2.49
C GLU A 198 37.10 6.30 -2.37
N THR A 199 37.92 5.95 -3.35
CA THR A 199 39.28 6.46 -3.53
C THR A 199 39.45 7.07 -4.91
N ARG A 200 40.40 8.00 -5.06
CA ARG A 200 40.82 8.57 -6.35
C ARG A 200 42.29 8.29 -6.66
N ASP A 201 42.93 7.50 -5.80
CA ASP A 201 44.36 7.19 -5.82
C ASP A 201 44.83 6.36 -7.03
N PRO A 202 44.03 5.46 -7.65
CA PRO A 202 44.50 4.66 -8.77
C PRO A 202 45.04 5.51 -9.94
N VAL A 203 46.24 5.18 -10.41
CA VAL A 203 46.90 5.79 -11.58
C VAL A 203 47.01 4.74 -12.68
N TRP A 204 46.63 5.09 -13.90
CA TRP A 204 46.74 4.24 -15.07
C TRP A 204 47.26 5.03 -16.26
N GLU A 205 47.76 4.31 -17.26
CA GLU A 205 48.30 4.89 -18.48
C GLU A 205 47.21 5.66 -19.24
N GLY A 206 47.44 6.95 -19.49
CA GLY A 206 46.47 7.84 -20.15
C GLY A 206 45.50 8.59 -19.22
N LYS A 207 45.67 8.53 -17.89
CA LYS A 207 44.88 9.36 -16.96
C LYS A 207 45.22 10.85 -17.11
N ALA A 208 44.24 11.67 -17.48
CA ALA A 208 44.42 13.13 -17.57
C ALA A 208 44.71 13.75 -16.19
N PRO A 209 45.52 14.82 -16.10
CA PRO A 209 45.94 15.42 -14.82
C PRO A 209 44.81 15.97 -13.95
N ASP A 210 43.67 16.33 -14.56
CA ASP A 210 42.47 16.85 -13.90
C ASP A 210 41.40 15.78 -13.63
N ASN A 211 41.68 14.52 -13.98
CA ASN A 211 40.69 13.46 -13.92
C ASN A 211 40.46 12.98 -12.47
N GLN A 212 39.26 13.26 -11.94
CA GLN A 212 38.83 12.89 -10.59
C GLN A 212 37.91 11.66 -10.54
N THR A 213 38.06 10.69 -11.44
CA THR A 213 37.28 9.44 -11.37
C THR A 213 37.45 8.78 -10.00
N GLY A 214 36.33 8.66 -9.27
CA GLY A 214 36.24 7.92 -8.03
C GLY A 214 36.06 6.42 -8.26
N PHE A 215 36.81 5.62 -7.52
CA PHE A 215 36.70 4.17 -7.48
C PHE A 215 36.12 3.77 -6.14
N ARG A 216 35.06 2.96 -6.16
CA ARG A 216 34.56 2.36 -4.94
C ARG A 216 35.46 1.21 -4.52
N VAL A 217 35.87 1.21 -3.26
CA VAL A 217 36.80 0.21 -2.72
C VAL A 217 36.06 -0.70 -1.77
N LEU A 218 36.09 -1.99 -2.05
CA LEU A 218 35.62 -3.03 -1.16
C LEU A 218 36.85 -3.81 -0.69
N GLU A 219 37.17 -3.74 0.60
CA GLU A 219 38.28 -4.51 1.15
C GLU A 219 37.76 -5.88 1.54
N VAL A 220 38.41 -6.90 0.99
CA VAL A 220 38.01 -8.30 1.15
C VAL A 220 39.21 -9.16 1.47
N THR A 221 38.97 -10.24 2.20
CA THR A 221 39.98 -11.26 2.46
C THR A 221 40.11 -12.26 1.31
N PRO A 222 41.25 -12.97 1.18
CA PRO A 222 41.42 -14.02 0.18
C PRO A 222 40.32 -15.07 0.28
N GLY A 223 39.76 -15.48 -0.86
CA GLY A 223 38.64 -16.41 -0.95
C GLY A 223 37.26 -15.76 -1.03
N PHE A 224 37.14 -14.42 -0.90
CA PHE A 224 35.86 -13.72 -1.04
C PHE A 224 35.21 -13.90 -2.41
N ILE A 225 36.01 -13.82 -3.47
CA ILE A 225 35.56 -13.99 -4.86
C ILE A 225 34.94 -15.37 -5.05
N GLU A 226 35.64 -16.42 -4.60
CA GLU A 226 35.18 -17.81 -4.66
C GLU A 226 33.94 -18.04 -3.77
N THR A 227 33.88 -17.40 -2.60
CA THR A 227 32.73 -17.47 -1.67
C THR A 227 31.47 -16.85 -2.27
N MET A 228 31.63 -15.76 -3.05
CA MET A 228 30.54 -15.05 -3.70
C MET A 228 30.23 -15.56 -5.13
N GLY A 229 31.02 -16.51 -5.64
CA GLY A 229 30.86 -17.07 -6.98
C GLY A 229 31.03 -16.05 -8.13
N ILE A 230 31.89 -15.04 -7.93
CA ILE A 230 32.17 -13.96 -8.91
C ILE A 230 33.46 -14.26 -9.69
#